data_AF-A0ABD0ME82-F1
#
_entry.id   AF-A0ABD0ME82-F1
#
_cell.length_a   1.000
_cell.length_b   1.000
_cell.length_c   1.000
_cell.angle_alpha   90.00
_cell.angle_beta   90.00
_cell.angle_gamma   90.00
#
_symmetry.space_group_name_H-M   'P 1'
#
loop_
_entity.id
_entity.type
_entity.pdbx_description
1 polymer ?
#
loop_
_entity_poly.entity_id
_entity_poly.type
_entity_poly.pdbx_seq_one_letter_code
_entity_poly.pdbx_strand_id
1 'polypeptide(L)'
;FPQRHTADEIAAALHEIFRDFNIENKVGCVVTDNAANMVAAVKKLVLRHMPCFTHTLNLIVKDGLSAVAELTETREKVKRIVGHFKSSCVSMEKLSKYQREMKLPEYKLVQEVETRWNSTYLMLERFLAVKVPLSAALSTIDAGLPVLFSSDWDAIESAVR
;
A
#
# COMPACT_ATOMS: atom_id res chain seq x y z
N PHE A 1 1.23 21.98 9.31
CA PHE A 1 2.61 21.86 9.79
C PHE A 1 3.57 22.44 8.75
N PRO A 2 3.90 23.74 8.82
CA PRO A 2 4.76 24.41 7.82
C PRO A 2 6.25 24.51 8.25
N GLN A 3 6.65 23.79 9.30
CA GLN A 3 8.03 23.81 9.83
C GLN A 3 8.91 22.74 9.15
N ARG A 4 10.22 22.92 9.25
CA ARG A 4 11.21 22.25 8.42
C ARG A 4 11.59 20.83 8.86
N HIS A 5 10.80 20.09 9.65
CA HIS A 5 11.03 18.69 10.05
C HIS A 5 12.51 18.25 10.17
N THR A 6 13.38 19.13 10.68
CA THR A 6 14.81 18.86 10.82
C THR A 6 15.03 17.92 12.00
N ALA A 7 16.19 17.27 12.04
CA ALA A 7 16.56 16.44 13.18
C ALA A 7 16.54 17.24 14.51
N ASP A 8 16.91 18.53 14.48
CA ASP A 8 16.92 19.39 15.66
C ASP A 8 15.51 19.75 16.14
N GLU A 9 14.60 20.13 15.23
CA GLU A 9 13.20 20.42 15.58
C GLU A 9 12.50 19.17 16.12
N ILE A 10 12.75 18.00 15.53
CA ILE A 10 12.18 16.73 16.00
C ILE A 10 12.75 16.36 17.37
N ALA A 11 14.05 16.52 17.60
CA ALA A 11 14.66 16.23 18.89
C ALA A 11 14.11 17.16 20.00
N ALA A 12 13.97 18.46 19.71
CA ALA A 12 13.40 19.44 20.63
C ALA A 12 11.95 19.08 21.00
N ALA A 13 11.12 18.76 20.01
CA ALA A 13 9.73 18.35 20.24
C ALA A 13 9.61 17.06 21.06
N LEU A 14 10.45 16.05 20.77
CA LEU A 14 10.49 14.82 21.55
C LEU A 14 10.91 15.08 23.01
N HIS A 15 11.92 15.93 23.22
CA HIS A 15 12.35 16.28 24.57
C HIS A 15 11.25 17.03 25.35
N GLU A 16 10.56 17.97 24.71
CA GLU A 16 9.43 18.68 25.33
C GLU A 16 8.33 17.70 25.76
N ILE A 17 7.96 16.76 24.88
CA ILE A 17 7.02 15.68 25.22
C ILE A 17 7.54 14.84 26.39
N PHE A 18 8.82 14.47 26.42
CA PHE A 18 9.35 13.69 27.54
C PHE A 18 9.26 14.45 28.87
N ARG A 19 9.43 15.77 28.84
CA ARG A 19 9.31 16.65 30.01
C ARG A 19 7.87 16.81 30.48
N ASP A 20 6.96 17.07 29.56
CA ASP A 20 5.53 17.24 29.87
C ASP A 20 4.95 15.99 30.54
N PHE A 21 5.45 14.80 30.15
CA PHE A 21 5.05 13.53 30.72
C PHE A 21 5.92 13.06 31.91
N ASN A 22 6.96 13.81 32.31
CA ASN A 22 7.92 13.44 33.36
C ASN A 22 8.53 12.04 33.15
N ILE A 23 9.01 11.79 31.92
CA ILE A 23 9.59 10.51 31.49
C ILE A 23 11.00 10.63 30.90
N GLU A 24 11.67 11.77 31.00
CA GLU A 24 12.99 12.00 30.36
C GLU A 24 14.00 10.90 30.69
N ASN A 25 14.03 10.44 31.95
CA ASN A 25 14.95 9.39 32.41
C ASN A 25 14.34 7.97 32.34
N LYS A 26 13.14 7.83 31.77
CA LYS A 26 12.39 6.56 31.68
C LYS A 26 12.31 6.02 30.26
N VAL A 27 12.67 6.81 29.25
CA VAL A 27 12.67 6.38 27.84
C VAL A 27 13.89 5.50 27.58
N GLY A 28 13.68 4.19 27.47
CA GLY A 28 14.75 3.23 27.15
C GLY A 28 15.04 3.09 25.65
N CYS A 29 14.06 3.39 24.79
CA CYS A 29 14.17 3.24 23.34
C CYS A 29 13.10 4.06 22.62
N VAL A 30 13.42 4.54 21.42
CA VAL A 30 12.48 5.19 20.51
C VAL A 30 12.39 4.39 19.22
N VAL A 31 11.16 4.03 18.83
CA VAL A 31 10.88 3.30 17.58
C VAL A 31 10.42 4.26 16.51
N THR A 32 11.04 4.26 15.33
CA THR A 32 10.68 5.17 14.22
C THR A 32 10.68 4.45 12.87
N ASP A 33 10.11 5.07 11.84
CA ASP A 33 10.10 4.58 10.45
C ASP A 33 11.47 4.62 9.73
N ASN A 34 12.55 4.89 10.47
CA ASN A 34 13.92 4.98 9.96
C ASN A 34 14.17 6.16 9.00
N ALA A 35 13.25 7.13 8.88
CA ALA A 35 13.51 8.35 8.13
C ALA A 35 14.77 9.06 8.68
N ALA A 36 15.64 9.57 7.79
CA ALA A 36 16.96 10.08 8.17
C ALA A 36 16.91 11.11 9.31
N ASN A 37 15.94 12.04 9.27
CA ASN A 37 15.77 13.05 10.31
C ASN A 37 15.28 12.45 11.63
N MET A 38 14.45 11.41 11.61
CA MET A 38 14.01 10.70 12.82
C MET A 38 15.20 9.98 13.49
N VAL A 39 16.00 9.27 12.71
CA VAL A 39 17.20 8.57 13.22
C VAL A 39 18.19 9.58 13.81
N ALA A 40 18.44 10.68 13.11
CA ALA A 40 19.34 11.73 13.58
C ALA A 40 18.82 12.42 14.86
N ALA A 41 17.51 12.67 14.97
CA ALA A 41 16.90 13.24 16.17
C ALA A 41 17.06 12.33 17.40
N VAL A 42 16.76 11.03 17.26
CA VAL A 42 16.91 10.06 18.35
C VAL A 42 18.37 9.95 18.80
N LYS A 43 19.32 9.96 17.85
CA LYS A 43 20.76 9.99 18.16
C LYS A 43 21.18 11.25 18.93
N LYS A 44 20.65 12.42 18.57
CA LYS A 44 20.90 13.69 19.28
C LYS A 44 20.42 13.66 20.74
N LEU A 45 19.33 12.93 21.01
CA LEU A 45 18.81 12.71 22.37
C LEU A 45 19.57 11.64 23.15
N VAL A 46 20.59 11.01 22.55
CA VAL A 46 21.39 9.95 23.17
C VAL A 46 20.52 8.76 23.60
N LEU A 47 19.43 8.51 22.87
CA LEU A 47 18.50 7.41 23.12
C LEU A 47 18.79 6.25 22.18
N ARG A 48 18.45 5.03 22.61
CA ARG A 48 18.46 3.86 21.73
C ARG A 48 17.40 4.06 20.65
N HIS A 49 17.81 3.93 19.39
CA HIS A 49 16.90 3.88 18.24
C HIS A 49 16.62 2.43 17.86
N MET A 50 15.36 2.14 17.55
CA MET A 50 14.94 0.87 16.95
C MET A 50 14.10 1.15 15.70
N PRO A 51 14.36 0.47 14.56
CA PRO A 51 13.53 0.62 13.38
C PRO A 51 12.14 0.00 13.60
N CYS A 52 11.13 0.61 12.99
CA CYS A 52 9.78 0.10 13.00
C CYS A 52 9.70 -1.21 12.19
N PHE A 53 9.36 -2.30 12.87
CA PHE A 53 9.21 -3.62 12.27
C PHE A 53 8.29 -3.62 11.04
N THR A 54 7.14 -2.93 11.14
CA THR A 54 6.18 -2.84 10.03
C THR A 54 6.76 -2.11 8.82
N HIS A 55 7.59 -1.08 9.04
CA HIS A 55 8.27 -0.39 7.95
C HIS A 55 9.32 -1.30 7.30
N THR A 56 10.12 -2.02 8.10
CA THR A 56 11.08 -3.00 7.60
C THR A 56 10.39 -4.10 6.78
N LEU A 57 9.27 -4.63 7.26
CA LEU A 57 8.47 -5.62 6.52
C LEU A 57 7.96 -5.06 5.19
N ASN A 58 7.50 -3.80 5.18
CA ASN A 58 7.07 -3.14 3.95
C ASN A 58 8.20 -3.02 2.92
N LEU A 59 9.42 -2.71 3.36
CA LEU A 59 10.60 -2.66 2.47
C LEU A 59 10.93 -4.04 1.91
N ILE A 60 10.97 -5.08 2.75
CA ILE A 60 11.25 -6.46 2.33
C ILE A 60 10.24 -6.92 1.27
N VAL A 61 8.95 -6.68 1.50
CA VAL A 61 7.90 -7.08 0.55
C VAL A 61 8.04 -6.29 -0.76
N LYS A 62 8.30 -4.99 -0.72
CA LYS A 62 8.52 -4.18 -1.93
C LYS A 62 9.71 -4.68 -2.75
N ASP A 63 10.82 -4.98 -2.10
CA ASP A 63 12.03 -5.48 -2.75
C ASP A 63 11.75 -6.84 -3.38
N GLY A 64 11.07 -7.74 -2.66
CA GLY A 64 10.67 -9.05 -3.18
C GLY A 64 9.75 -8.96 -4.39
N LEU A 65 8.73 -8.10 -4.35
CA LEU A 65 7.81 -7.87 -5.47
C LEU A 65 8.53 -7.30 -6.70
N SER A 66 9.50 -6.40 -6.48
CA SER A 66 10.26 -5.74 -7.56
C SER A 66 11.29 -6.67 -8.20
N ALA A 67 11.71 -7.73 -7.50
CA ALA A 67 12.62 -8.75 -8.03
C ALA A 67 11.95 -9.68 -9.06
N VAL A 68 10.61 -9.74 -9.09
CA VAL A 68 9.84 -10.55 -10.03
C VAL A 68 9.31 -9.66 -11.16
N ALA A 69 10.01 -9.65 -12.28
CA ALA A 69 9.73 -8.73 -13.41
C ALA A 69 8.29 -8.91 -13.98
N GLU A 70 7.86 -10.16 -14.15
CA GLU A 70 6.51 -10.48 -14.66
C GLU A 70 5.42 -9.92 -13.74
N LEU A 71 5.56 -10.14 -12.43
CA LEU A 71 4.62 -9.62 -11.43
C LEU A 71 4.62 -8.09 -11.38
N THR A 72 5.76 -7.45 -11.63
CA THR A 72 5.86 -5.99 -11.65
C THR A 72 5.03 -5.39 -12.77
N GLU A 73 5.09 -5.95 -13.99
CA GLU A 73 4.27 -5.48 -15.11
C GLU A 73 2.78 -5.69 -14.86
N THR A 74 2.40 -6.90 -14.46
CA THR A 74 1.01 -7.25 -14.14
C THR A 74 0.44 -6.38 -13.02
N ARG A 75 1.21 -6.12 -11.96
CA ARG A 75 0.83 -5.23 -10.86
C ARG A 75 0.51 -3.82 -11.35
N GLU A 76 1.31 -3.25 -12.25
CA GLU A 76 1.05 -1.91 -12.79
C GLU A 76 -0.17 -1.86 -13.72
N LYS A 77 -0.49 -2.95 -14.44
CA LYS A 77 -1.76 -3.07 -15.17
C LYS A 77 -2.94 -3.09 -14.21
N VAL A 78 -2.89 -3.93 -13.18
CA VAL A 78 -3.92 -4.05 -12.15
C VAL A 78 -4.15 -2.70 -11.44
N LYS A 79 -3.09 -2.01 -11.02
CA LYS A 79 -3.19 -0.70 -10.37
C LYS A 79 -3.91 0.34 -11.23
N ARG A 80 -3.63 0.38 -12.53
CA ARG A 80 -4.30 1.30 -13.47
C ARG A 80 -5.78 0.97 -13.62
N ILE A 81 -6.12 -0.31 -13.76
CA ILE A 81 -7.51 -0.76 -13.84
C ILE A 81 -8.25 -0.41 -12.55
N VAL A 82 -7.73 -0.81 -11.38
CA VAL A 82 -8.36 -0.50 -10.09
C VAL A 82 -8.51 1.01 -9.90
N GLY A 83 -7.48 1.79 -10.23
CA GLY A 83 -7.51 3.25 -10.15
C GLY A 83 -8.66 3.85 -10.97
N HIS A 84 -8.86 3.37 -12.20
CA HIS A 84 -9.97 3.79 -13.05
C HIS A 84 -11.33 3.46 -12.46
N PHE A 85 -11.53 2.22 -11.99
CA PHE A 85 -12.81 1.83 -11.40
C PHE A 85 -13.10 2.57 -10.08
N LYS A 86 -12.07 2.99 -9.35
CA LYS A 86 -12.24 3.80 -8.14
C LYS A 86 -12.56 5.26 -8.44
N SER A 87 -12.06 5.82 -9.55
CA SER A 87 -12.31 7.21 -9.94
C SER A 87 -13.59 7.38 -10.78
N SER A 88 -14.04 6.34 -11.47
CA SER A 88 -15.22 6.35 -12.32
C SER A 88 -16.42 5.69 -11.64
N CYS A 89 -17.39 6.50 -11.19
CA CYS A 89 -18.66 5.99 -10.67
C CYS A 89 -19.40 5.12 -11.70
N VAL A 90 -19.30 5.47 -12.99
CA VAL A 90 -19.93 4.71 -14.09
C VAL A 90 -19.33 3.32 -14.21
N SER A 91 -18.00 3.21 -14.19
CA SER A 91 -17.29 1.93 -14.29
C SER A 91 -17.52 1.08 -13.04
N MET A 92 -17.54 1.71 -11.85
CA MET A 92 -17.87 1.05 -10.60
C MET A 92 -19.29 0.47 -10.62
N GLU A 93 -20.29 1.25 -11.03
CA GLU A 93 -21.67 0.78 -11.12
C GLU A 93 -21.82 -0.34 -12.14
N LYS A 94 -21.06 -0.28 -13.24
CA LYS A 94 -21.03 -1.34 -14.25
C LYS A 94 -20.52 -2.66 -13.68
N LEU A 95 -19.42 -2.64 -12.91
CA LEU A 95 -18.92 -3.82 -12.21
C LEU A 95 -19.97 -4.37 -11.24
N SER A 96 -20.59 -3.51 -10.43
CA SER A 96 -21.66 -3.91 -9.50
C SER A 96 -22.85 -4.55 -10.22
N LYS A 97 -23.26 -3.98 -11.36
CA LYS A 97 -24.31 -4.54 -12.22
C LYS A 97 -23.97 -5.96 -12.69
N TYR A 98 -22.76 -6.19 -13.23
CA TYR A 98 -22.34 -7.52 -13.66
C TYR A 98 -22.28 -8.52 -12.50
N GLN A 99 -21.80 -8.10 -11.32
CA GLN A 99 -21.82 -8.95 -10.12
C GLN A 99 -23.26 -9.38 -9.74
N ARG A 100 -24.23 -8.45 -9.77
CA ARG A 100 -25.64 -8.73 -9.49
C ARG A 100 -26.29 -9.65 -10.54
N GLU A 101 -26.07 -9.37 -11.82
CA GLU A 101 -26.61 -10.19 -12.93
C GLU A 101 -26.09 -11.63 -12.87
N MET A 102 -24.83 -11.80 -12.48
CA MET A 102 -24.20 -13.12 -12.30
C MET A 102 -24.51 -13.76 -10.94
N LYS A 103 -25.29 -13.08 -10.06
CA LYS A 103 -25.61 -13.53 -8.69
C LYS A 103 -24.38 -13.80 -7.83
N LEU A 104 -23.33 -13.00 -8.02
CA LEU A 104 -22.08 -13.06 -7.26
C LEU A 104 -22.09 -12.02 -6.12
N PRO A 105 -21.28 -12.21 -5.07
CA PRO A 105 -21.06 -11.19 -4.06
C PRO A 105 -20.59 -9.87 -4.68
N GLU A 106 -21.18 -8.75 -4.25
CA GLU A 106 -20.76 -7.43 -4.73
C GLU A 106 -19.51 -6.97 -3.99
N TYR A 107 -18.40 -6.96 -4.69
CA TYR A 107 -17.12 -6.53 -4.17
C TYR A 107 -16.66 -5.22 -4.82
N LYS A 108 -16.03 -4.37 -4.01
CA LYS A 108 -15.30 -3.20 -4.48
C LYS A 108 -13.83 -3.57 -4.66
N LEU A 109 -13.21 -3.02 -5.71
CA LEU A 109 -11.78 -3.16 -5.93
C LEU A 109 -10.98 -2.42 -4.85
N VAL A 110 -9.83 -2.99 -4.48
CA VAL A 110 -8.93 -2.46 -3.46
C VAL A 110 -7.68 -1.91 -4.15
N GLN A 111 -7.33 -0.65 -3.89
CA GLN A 111 -6.11 -0.05 -4.41
C GLN A 111 -4.93 -0.39 -3.50
N GLU A 112 -3.79 -0.70 -4.09
CA GLU A 112 -2.52 -0.77 -3.39
C GLU A 112 -2.21 0.53 -2.63
N VAL A 113 -1.62 0.41 -1.44
CA VAL A 113 -1.14 1.51 -0.63
C VAL A 113 0.35 1.28 -0.37
N GLU A 114 1.18 2.10 -0.99
CA GLU A 114 2.64 1.90 -1.04
C GLU A 114 3.31 1.74 0.34
N THR A 115 2.75 2.31 1.41
CA THR A 115 3.31 2.24 2.76
C THR A 115 2.80 1.05 3.59
N ARG A 116 1.94 0.20 3.02
CA ARG A 116 1.34 -0.97 3.70
C ARG A 116 1.75 -2.26 3.01
N TRP A 117 2.50 -3.09 3.75
CA TRP A 117 3.15 -4.30 3.25
C TRP A 117 2.19 -5.33 2.63
N ASN A 118 0.96 -5.41 3.13
CA ASN A 118 -0.04 -6.37 2.66
C ASN A 118 -0.95 -5.81 1.55
N SER A 119 -0.80 -4.55 1.17
CA SER A 119 -1.78 -3.90 0.29
C SER A 119 -1.74 -4.42 -1.15
N THR A 120 -0.57 -4.82 -1.65
CA THR A 120 -0.44 -5.47 -2.96
C THR A 120 -1.18 -6.80 -2.96
N TYR A 121 -0.97 -7.64 -1.94
CA TYR A 121 -1.69 -8.91 -1.77
C TYR A 121 -3.21 -8.69 -1.77
N LEU A 122 -3.71 -7.77 -0.94
CA LEU A 122 -5.15 -7.48 -0.83
C LEU A 122 -5.74 -6.96 -2.14
N MET A 123 -4.98 -6.15 -2.89
CA MET A 123 -5.39 -5.70 -4.23
C MET A 123 -5.52 -6.89 -5.18
N LEU A 124 -4.50 -7.73 -5.27
CA LEU A 124 -4.46 -8.88 -6.18
C LEU A 124 -5.52 -9.93 -5.82
N GLU A 125 -5.67 -10.26 -4.55
CA GLU A 125 -6.67 -11.19 -4.04
C GLU A 125 -8.08 -10.71 -4.38
N ARG A 126 -8.37 -9.43 -4.12
CA ARG A 126 -9.66 -8.84 -4.48
C ARG A 126 -9.89 -8.84 -5.98
N PHE A 127 -8.86 -8.51 -6.76
CA PHE A 127 -8.93 -8.45 -8.20
C PHE A 127 -9.24 -9.83 -8.80
N LEU A 128 -8.60 -10.87 -8.27
CA LEU A 128 -8.86 -12.26 -8.65
C LEU A 128 -10.28 -12.70 -8.27
N ALA A 129 -10.76 -12.34 -7.08
CA ALA A 129 -12.10 -12.69 -6.61
C ALA A 129 -13.22 -12.16 -7.51
N VAL A 130 -12.98 -11.07 -8.26
CA VAL A 130 -13.95 -10.49 -9.21
C VAL A 130 -13.58 -10.74 -10.67
N LYS A 131 -12.66 -11.66 -10.98
CA LYS A 131 -12.14 -11.92 -12.34
C LYS A 131 -13.23 -12.01 -13.40
N VAL A 132 -14.27 -12.82 -13.16
CA VAL A 132 -15.35 -13.07 -14.12
C VAL A 132 -16.18 -11.80 -14.42
N PRO A 133 -16.83 -11.16 -13.43
CA PRO A 133 -17.60 -9.94 -13.67
C PRO A 133 -16.73 -8.76 -14.12
N LEU A 134 -15.47 -8.68 -13.66
CA LEU A 134 -14.54 -7.64 -14.09
C LEU A 134 -14.14 -7.78 -15.57
N SER A 135 -13.90 -9.00 -16.05
CA SER A 135 -13.58 -9.25 -17.46
C SER A 135 -14.73 -8.83 -18.38
N ALA A 136 -15.98 -9.12 -17.98
CA ALA A 136 -17.18 -8.67 -18.69
C ALA A 136 -17.35 -7.14 -18.64
N ALA A 137 -17.04 -6.50 -17.51
CA ALA A 137 -17.07 -5.04 -17.41
C ALA A 137 -16.03 -4.40 -18.33
N LEU A 138 -14.79 -4.90 -18.31
CA LEU A 138 -13.67 -4.39 -19.11
C LEU A 138 -13.94 -4.48 -20.61
N SER A 139 -14.58 -5.55 -21.10
CA SER A 139 -14.89 -5.70 -22.53
C SER A 139 -15.90 -4.67 -23.06
N THR A 140 -16.50 -3.88 -22.18
CA THR A 140 -17.52 -2.88 -22.52
C THR A 140 -17.13 -1.45 -22.11
N ILE A 141 -15.90 -1.25 -21.65
CA ILE A 141 -15.36 0.06 -21.26
C ILE A 141 -14.28 0.45 -22.27
N ASP A 142 -14.52 1.52 -23.02
CA ASP A 142 -13.51 2.14 -23.89
C ASP A 142 -12.85 3.30 -23.14
N ALA A 143 -11.78 2.99 -22.40
CA ALA A 143 -11.05 3.96 -21.58
C ALA A 143 -9.52 3.84 -21.72
N GLY A 144 -9.03 3.19 -22.78
CA GLY A 144 -7.60 2.97 -22.99
C GLY A 144 -6.93 2.18 -21.85
N LEU A 145 -7.70 1.30 -21.18
CA LEU A 145 -7.18 0.49 -20.08
C LEU A 145 -6.21 -0.58 -20.58
N PRO A 146 -5.22 -0.98 -19.76
CA PRO A 146 -4.33 -2.07 -20.11
C PRO A 146 -5.11 -3.37 -20.37
N VAL A 147 -4.69 -4.11 -21.40
CA VAL A 147 -5.21 -5.45 -21.68
C VAL A 147 -4.55 -6.45 -20.74
N LEU A 148 -5.35 -7.34 -20.16
CA LEU A 148 -4.87 -8.46 -19.34
C LEU A 148 -4.85 -9.73 -20.18
N PHE A 149 -3.70 -10.39 -20.22
CA PHE A 149 -3.51 -11.68 -20.87
C PHE A 149 -3.67 -12.84 -19.87
N SER A 150 -3.68 -14.08 -20.36
CA SER A 150 -3.70 -15.27 -19.50
C SER A 150 -2.52 -15.28 -18.51
N SER A 151 -1.32 -14.89 -18.97
CA SER A 151 -0.13 -14.80 -18.11
C SER A 151 -0.30 -13.80 -16.96
N ASP A 152 -1.01 -12.68 -17.18
CA ASP A 152 -1.31 -11.74 -16.10
C ASP A 152 -2.19 -12.41 -15.03
N TRP A 153 -3.18 -13.21 -15.43
CA TRP A 153 -4.03 -13.93 -14.48
C TRP A 153 -3.28 -15.04 -13.75
N ASP A 154 -2.39 -15.76 -14.45
CA ASP A 154 -1.56 -16.81 -13.87
C ASP A 154 -0.58 -16.22 -12.84
N ALA A 155 0.03 -15.08 -13.15
CA ALA A 155 0.89 -14.33 -12.22
C ALA A 155 0.13 -13.84 -10.98
N ILE A 156 -1.10 -13.32 -11.17
CA ILE A 156 -1.97 -12.91 -10.04
C ILE A 156 -2.30 -14.11 -9.16
N GLU A 157 -2.69 -15.24 -9.76
CA GLU A 157 -3.06 -16.46 -9.03
C GLU A 157 -1.87 -17.05 -8.26
N SER A 158 -0.68 -17.07 -8.87
CA SER A 158 0.55 -17.50 -8.21
C SER A 158 1.00 -16.57 -7.09
N ALA A 159 0.65 -15.28 -7.15
CA ALA A 159 1.04 -14.30 -6.13
C ALA A 159 0.16 -14.33 -4.87
N VAL A 160 -1.04 -14.94 -4.94
CA VAL A 160 -2.02 -14.95 -3.84
C VAL A 160 -2.31 -16.34 -3.29
N ARG A 161 -1.68 -17.39 -3.83
CA ARG A 161 -1.76 -18.78 -3.36
C ARG A 161 -0.46 -19.22 -2.73
#